data_AF-A0A354IFX8-F1
#
_entry.id   AF-A0A354IFX8-F1
#
_cell.length_a   1.000
_cell.length_b   1.000
_cell.length_c   1.000
_cell.angle_alpha   90.00
_cell.angle_beta   90.00
_cell.angle_gamma   90.00
#
_symmetry.space_group_name_H-M   'P 1'
#
loop_
_entity.id
_entity.type
_entity.pdbx_description
1 polymer ?
#
loop_
_entity_poly.entity_id
_entity_poly.type
_entity_poly.pdbx_seq_one_letter_code
_entity_poly.pdbx_strand_id
1 'polypeptide(L)'
;MRRIALIPAYEPDEHLLQVLRGLCGADFVRIVIDDGSGTRWRSLFEQVPQDTIVLTHEHNRGKGCALKTGLNYIREHYEDAVVVTMDADGQHTVPDAIRCAEEAERNPGSLVLGCRAFSGKVPLRSQLGNRITRLVYRVSSGASVSDTQTGLRAFHTALLPALLEIEGERYEYEMNVLLTCPKRQIPMREVPIETIYENNNACSHFHAVRDSFRIYRDILKFAGSSFIGFLTDYSLYSILVTASAPLGAVSVPLSNVFARLVSASVNYLINKRFVFHNKASVMRTGMQYFLLAACILCGNTILIDFLVNGLSVNKFAAKLVTEVTFFTLSWVFQRFVIFGRKEREHEQI
;
A
#
# COMPACT_ATOMS: atom_id res chain seq x y z
N MET A 1 20.15 24.94 -5.79
CA MET A 1 20.13 23.46 -5.79
C MET A 1 19.64 23.02 -7.16
N ARG A 2 20.23 21.99 -7.79
CA ARG A 2 19.73 21.52 -9.10
C ARG A 2 18.42 20.75 -8.91
N ARG A 3 17.50 20.91 -9.85
CA ARG A 3 16.25 20.13 -9.92
C ARG A 3 16.36 19.12 -11.05
N ILE A 4 16.01 17.87 -10.77
CA ILE A 4 16.11 16.75 -11.70
C ILE A 4 14.73 16.14 -11.89
N ALA A 5 14.25 16.07 -13.12
CA ALA A 5 13.04 15.35 -13.49
C ALA A 5 13.44 13.96 -13.96
N LEU A 6 13.08 12.93 -13.18
CA LEU A 6 13.32 11.53 -13.49
C LEU A 6 12.04 10.89 -14.03
N ILE A 7 12.07 10.49 -15.31
CA ILE A 7 10.89 9.99 -16.03
C ILE A 7 11.15 8.57 -16.53
N PRO A 8 10.62 7.52 -15.88
CA PRO A 8 10.59 6.19 -16.46
C PRO A 8 9.55 6.11 -17.59
N ALA A 9 9.94 5.55 -18.73
CA ALA A 9 9.09 5.42 -19.90
C ALA A 9 9.17 3.99 -20.46
N TYR A 10 8.01 3.40 -20.76
CA TYR A 10 7.91 2.14 -21.49
C TYR A 10 6.81 2.29 -22.52
N GLU A 11 7.16 2.09 -23.80
CA GLU A 11 6.28 2.27 -24.94
C GLU A 11 5.53 3.64 -24.93
N PRO A 12 6.22 4.77 -24.65
CA PRO A 12 5.57 6.07 -24.47
C PRO A 12 4.91 6.57 -25.77
N ASP A 13 3.99 7.52 -25.62
CA ASP A 13 3.43 8.28 -26.73
C ASP A 13 3.95 9.73 -26.74
N GLU A 14 3.38 10.56 -27.62
CA GLU A 14 3.77 11.96 -27.82
C GLU A 14 3.69 12.83 -26.54
N HIS A 15 2.96 12.39 -25.50
CA HIS A 15 2.88 13.13 -24.23
C HIS A 15 4.25 13.22 -23.56
N LEU A 16 5.13 12.22 -23.72
CA LEU A 16 6.50 12.30 -23.20
C LEU A 16 7.24 13.52 -23.77
N LEU A 17 7.11 13.78 -25.07
CA LEU A 17 7.75 14.93 -25.72
C LEU A 17 7.16 16.25 -25.21
N GLN A 18 5.85 16.30 -24.95
CA GLN A 18 5.19 17.48 -24.39
C GLN A 18 5.68 17.78 -22.97
N VAL A 19 5.74 16.75 -22.11
CA VAL A 19 6.25 16.86 -20.74
C VAL A 19 7.68 17.39 -20.75
N LEU A 20 8.56 16.82 -21.58
CA LEU A 20 9.96 17.22 -21.66
C LEU A 20 10.14 18.65 -22.17
N ARG A 21 9.37 19.06 -23.19
CA ARG A 21 9.38 20.45 -23.68
C ARG A 21 8.90 21.43 -22.61
N GLY A 22 7.87 21.07 -21.84
CA GLY A 22 7.42 21.89 -20.71
C GLY A 22 8.51 22.05 -19.64
N LEU A 23 9.26 20.98 -19.35
CA LEU A 23 10.36 21.00 -18.38
C LEU A 23 11.58 21.82 -18.85
N CYS A 24 11.79 21.98 -20.16
CA CYS A 24 12.86 22.85 -20.68
C CYS A 24 12.74 24.29 -20.17
N GLY A 25 11.51 24.80 -19.98
CA GLY A 25 11.27 26.16 -19.48
C GLY A 25 11.35 26.31 -17.95
N ALA A 26 11.58 25.22 -17.21
CA ALA A 26 11.44 25.17 -15.75
C ALA A 26 12.74 24.85 -14.99
N ASP A 27 13.90 24.95 -15.66
CA ASP A 27 15.24 24.70 -15.08
C ASP A 27 15.40 23.30 -14.45
N PHE A 28 14.79 22.28 -15.08
CA PHE A 28 15.00 20.88 -14.73
C PHE A 28 16.06 20.24 -15.63
N VAL A 29 17.02 19.56 -15.01
CA VAL A 29 17.78 18.50 -15.67
C VAL A 29 16.82 17.35 -15.94
N ARG A 30 16.70 16.92 -17.19
CA ARG A 30 15.74 15.88 -17.60
C ARG A 30 16.47 14.57 -17.77
N ILE A 31 16.06 13.55 -17.03
CA ILE A 31 16.59 12.19 -17.12
C ILE A 31 15.43 11.26 -17.44
N VAL A 32 15.47 10.66 -18.62
CA VAL A 32 14.48 9.71 -19.11
C VAL A 32 15.09 8.31 -19.10
N ILE A 33 14.32 7.34 -18.62
CA ILE A 33 14.70 5.93 -18.66
C ILE A 33 13.80 5.23 -19.65
N ASP A 34 14.31 4.89 -20.83
CA ASP A 34 13.63 3.98 -21.76
C ASP A 34 13.78 2.56 -21.24
N ASP A 35 12.72 2.02 -20.63
CA ASP A 35 12.68 0.66 -20.06
C ASP A 35 12.50 -0.39 -21.17
N GLY A 36 13.29 -0.32 -22.23
CA GLY A 36 13.32 -1.29 -23.32
C GLY A 36 12.07 -1.30 -24.19
N SER A 37 11.60 -0.12 -24.61
CA SER A 37 10.43 0.02 -25.50
C SER A 37 10.65 -0.65 -26.86
N GLY A 38 11.89 -0.72 -27.33
CA GLY A 38 12.24 -1.40 -28.59
C GLY A 38 12.21 -0.50 -29.82
N THR A 39 12.51 -1.08 -30.99
CA THR A 39 12.82 -0.32 -32.22
C THR A 39 11.69 0.57 -32.72
N ARG A 40 10.43 0.20 -32.46
CA ARG A 40 9.25 0.97 -32.88
C ARG A 40 9.18 2.36 -32.23
N TRP A 41 9.76 2.56 -31.04
CA TRP A 41 9.73 3.83 -30.32
C TRP A 41 11.01 4.67 -30.49
N ARG A 42 11.98 4.18 -31.25
CA ARG A 42 13.25 4.88 -31.46
C ARG A 42 13.06 6.28 -32.02
N SER A 43 12.17 6.46 -33.00
CA SER A 43 11.88 7.77 -33.60
C SER A 43 11.29 8.76 -32.61
N LEU A 44 10.63 8.30 -31.55
CA LEU A 44 10.12 9.16 -30.48
C LEU A 44 11.27 9.62 -29.57
N PHE A 45 12.15 8.70 -29.17
CA PHE A 45 13.34 9.04 -28.39
C PHE A 45 14.40 9.83 -29.19
N GLU A 46 14.37 9.83 -30.51
CA GLU A 46 15.21 10.73 -31.32
C GLU A 46 14.70 12.19 -31.30
N GLN A 47 13.44 12.40 -30.92
CA GLN A 47 12.80 13.72 -30.86
C GLN A 47 12.84 14.36 -29.47
N VAL A 48 13.39 13.67 -28.45
CA VAL A 48 13.55 14.31 -27.14
C VAL A 48 14.52 15.49 -27.20
N PRO A 49 14.31 16.54 -26.39
CA PRO A 49 15.19 17.72 -26.41
C PRO A 49 16.65 17.32 -26.18
N GLN A 50 17.59 17.94 -26.91
CA GLN A 50 19.01 17.55 -26.92
C GLN A 50 19.67 17.50 -25.53
N ASP A 51 19.29 18.37 -24.60
CA ASP A 51 19.86 18.34 -23.23
C ASP A 51 19.14 17.35 -22.29
N THR A 52 18.38 16.40 -22.84
CA THR A 52 17.74 15.33 -22.08
C THR A 52 18.65 14.11 -22.06
N ILE A 53 18.96 13.63 -20.85
CA ILE A 53 19.74 12.41 -20.66
C ILE A 53 18.79 11.22 -20.84
N VAL A 54 19.08 10.33 -21.78
CA VAL A 54 18.29 9.11 -22.01
C VAL A 54 19.13 7.90 -21.64
N LEU A 55 18.66 7.08 -20.69
CA LEU A 55 19.24 5.79 -20.35
C LEU A 55 18.31 4.69 -20.85
N THR A 56 18.84 3.71 -21.58
CA THR A 56 18.03 2.67 -22.23
C THR A 56 18.35 1.30 -21.66
N HIS A 57 17.30 0.55 -21.30
CA HIS A 57 17.39 -0.88 -21.03
C HIS A 57 17.26 -1.69 -22.33
N GLU A 58 17.94 -2.84 -22.41
CA GLU A 58 17.82 -3.73 -23.57
C GLU A 58 16.41 -4.35 -23.70
N HIS A 59 15.76 -4.60 -22.56
CA HIS A 59 14.44 -5.22 -22.45
C HIS A 59 13.66 -4.57 -21.31
N ASN A 60 12.33 -4.72 -21.28
CA ASN A 60 11.50 -4.26 -20.15
C ASN A 60 11.88 -4.93 -18.84
N ARG A 61 12.35 -4.13 -17.87
CA ARG A 61 12.72 -4.57 -16.51
C ARG A 61 11.71 -4.13 -15.45
N GLY A 62 10.79 -3.24 -15.81
CA GLY A 62 9.75 -2.72 -14.94
C GLY A 62 10.06 -1.32 -14.40
N LYS A 63 8.98 -0.60 -14.06
CA LYS A 63 9.05 0.78 -13.55
C LYS A 63 9.98 0.96 -12.34
N GLY A 64 9.99 0.00 -11.40
CA GLY A 64 10.87 0.05 -10.22
C GLY A 64 12.35 -0.07 -10.60
N CYS A 65 12.69 -0.96 -11.53
CA CYS A 65 14.03 -1.06 -12.10
C CYS A 65 14.41 0.22 -12.85
N ALA A 66 13.52 0.75 -13.68
CA ALA A 66 13.76 1.99 -14.42
C ALA A 66 14.05 3.17 -13.47
N LEU A 67 13.21 3.34 -12.44
CA LEU A 67 13.46 4.33 -11.38
C LEU A 67 14.83 4.11 -10.73
N LYS A 68 15.15 2.89 -10.27
CA LYS A 68 16.45 2.59 -9.65
C LYS A 68 17.65 2.85 -10.56
N THR A 69 17.54 2.57 -11.86
CA THR A 69 18.59 2.92 -12.84
C THR A 69 18.82 4.42 -12.84
N GLY A 70 17.75 5.22 -12.94
CA GLY A 70 17.85 6.67 -12.88
C GLY A 70 18.37 7.19 -11.55
N LEU A 71 17.93 6.61 -10.42
CA LEU A 71 18.40 6.99 -9.08
C LEU A 71 19.89 6.68 -8.88
N ASN A 72 20.40 5.56 -9.39
CA ASN A 72 21.83 5.24 -9.35
C ASN A 72 22.64 6.22 -10.20
N TYR A 73 22.18 6.52 -11.41
CA TYR A 73 22.80 7.53 -12.26
C TYR A 73 22.84 8.89 -11.56
N ILE A 74 21.73 9.31 -10.93
CA ILE A 74 21.69 10.57 -10.18
C ILE A 74 22.70 10.56 -9.03
N ARG A 75 22.75 9.46 -8.26
CA ARG A 75 23.71 9.31 -7.14
C ARG A 75 25.17 9.45 -7.59
N GLU A 76 25.50 8.99 -8.79
CA GLU A 76 26.87 9.01 -9.32
C GLU A 76 27.27 10.37 -9.92
N HIS A 77 26.31 11.21 -10.28
CA HIS A 77 26.54 12.46 -11.03
C HIS A 77 26.09 13.74 -10.30
N TYR A 78 25.30 13.63 -9.23
CA TYR A 78 24.70 14.77 -8.53
C TYR A 78 24.68 14.54 -7.01
N GLU A 79 25.40 15.37 -6.26
CA GLU A 79 25.50 15.26 -4.80
C GLU A 79 24.48 16.13 -4.04
N ASP A 80 24.12 17.30 -4.58
CA ASP A 80 23.22 18.28 -3.94
C ASP A 80 22.11 18.72 -4.91
N ALA A 81 21.12 17.85 -5.07
CA ALA A 81 20.00 18.05 -5.97
C ALA A 81 18.68 17.56 -5.36
N VAL A 82 17.57 18.11 -5.88
CA VAL A 82 16.23 17.58 -5.69
C VAL A 82 15.83 16.76 -6.92
N VAL A 83 15.38 15.54 -6.67
CA VAL A 83 14.83 14.64 -7.67
C VAL A 83 13.32 14.71 -7.60
N VAL A 84 12.67 14.88 -8.75
CA VAL A 84 11.23 14.79 -8.94
C VAL A 84 10.96 13.64 -9.90
N THR A 85 10.28 12.59 -9.44
CA THR A 85 9.81 11.51 -10.32
C THR A 85 8.52 11.94 -10.99
N MET A 86 8.40 11.71 -12.30
CA MET A 86 7.19 12.03 -13.07
C MET A 86 6.85 10.88 -14.00
N ASP A 87 5.57 10.59 -14.17
CA ASP A 87 5.10 9.66 -15.21
C ASP A 87 5.19 10.28 -16.61
N ALA A 88 5.40 9.44 -17.62
CA ALA A 88 5.59 9.83 -19.02
C ALA A 88 4.28 10.19 -19.76
N ASP A 89 3.12 10.01 -19.13
CA ASP A 89 1.80 10.08 -19.74
C ASP A 89 1.13 11.48 -19.67
N GLY A 90 1.85 12.49 -19.19
CA GLY A 90 1.35 13.87 -19.13
C GLY A 90 0.37 14.14 -17.99
N GLN A 91 0.13 13.20 -17.07
CA GLN A 91 -0.80 13.44 -15.95
C GLN A 91 -0.31 14.46 -14.93
N HIS A 92 1.00 14.79 -14.92
CA HIS A 92 1.61 15.71 -13.98
C HIS A 92 1.96 17.03 -14.67
N THR A 93 1.49 18.15 -14.11
CA THR A 93 1.83 19.47 -14.63
C THR A 93 3.24 19.88 -14.20
N VAL A 94 3.90 20.70 -15.02
CA VAL A 94 5.20 21.30 -14.67
C VAL A 94 5.11 22.20 -13.42
N PRO A 95 4.07 23.06 -13.25
CA PRO A 95 3.86 23.77 -12.00
C PRO A 95 3.76 22.87 -10.77
N ASP A 96 3.11 21.71 -10.86
CA ASP A 96 3.02 20.75 -9.76
C ASP A 96 4.38 20.15 -9.42
N ALA A 97 5.18 19.81 -10.43
CA ALA A 97 6.55 19.34 -10.26
C ALA A 97 7.43 20.39 -9.57
N ILE A 98 7.31 21.67 -9.96
CA ILE A 98 8.02 22.79 -9.32
C ILE A 98 7.61 22.90 -7.84
N ARG A 99 6.31 22.89 -7.52
CA ARG A 99 5.84 22.99 -6.13
C ARG A 99 6.32 21.82 -5.27
N CYS A 100 6.33 20.61 -5.81
CA CYS A 100 6.89 19.45 -5.11
C CYS A 100 8.40 19.59 -4.91
N ALA A 101 9.13 20.07 -5.92
CA ALA A 101 10.58 20.30 -5.82
C ALA A 101 10.90 21.32 -4.72
N GLU A 102 10.21 22.46 -4.70
CA GLU A 102 10.41 23.50 -3.68
C GLU A 102 10.15 22.99 -2.26
N GLU A 103 9.13 22.15 -2.07
CA GLU A 103 8.87 21.57 -0.75
C GLU A 103 9.98 20.59 -0.32
N ALA A 104 10.55 19.84 -1.28
CA ALA A 104 11.68 18.94 -1.02
C ALA A 104 12.98 19.71 -0.76
N GLU A 105 13.20 20.85 -1.42
CA GLU A 105 14.32 21.76 -1.17
C GLU A 105 14.28 22.30 0.27
N ARG A 106 13.09 22.69 0.75
CA ARG A 106 12.89 23.16 2.12
C ARG A 106 13.00 22.05 3.17
N ASN A 107 12.83 20.79 2.77
CA ASN A 107 12.76 19.64 3.67
C ASN A 107 13.58 18.45 3.15
N PRO A 108 14.93 18.54 3.12
CA PRO A 108 15.79 17.56 2.44
C PRO A 108 15.75 16.15 3.06
N GLY A 109 15.31 16.02 4.32
CA GLY A 109 15.13 14.72 4.98
C GLY A 109 13.77 14.06 4.72
N SER A 110 12.92 14.62 3.86
CA SER A 110 11.53 14.15 3.68
C SER A 110 11.22 13.70 2.26
N LEU A 111 10.27 12.77 2.14
CA LEU A 111 9.65 12.40 0.87
C LEU A 111 8.42 13.28 0.66
N VAL A 112 8.42 14.08 -0.40
CA VAL A 112 7.27 14.89 -0.81
C VAL A 112 6.44 14.11 -1.82
N LEU A 113 5.12 14.08 -1.60
CA LEU A 113 4.14 13.41 -2.44
C LEU A 113 3.23 14.46 -3.07
N GLY A 114 3.16 14.49 -4.40
CA GLY A 114 2.16 15.27 -5.13
C GLY A 114 0.81 14.56 -5.05
N CYS A 115 -0.08 14.99 -4.17
CA CYS A 115 -1.34 14.31 -3.92
C CYS A 115 -2.48 14.98 -4.67
N ARG A 116 -3.18 14.21 -5.53
CA ARG A 116 -4.33 14.71 -6.28
C ARG A 116 -5.41 15.20 -5.33
N ALA A 117 -5.91 16.41 -5.56
CA ALA A 117 -7.14 16.85 -4.92
C ALA A 117 -8.29 15.99 -5.49
N PHE A 118 -8.83 15.04 -4.72
CA PHE A 118 -10.01 14.24 -5.10
C PHE A 118 -11.32 15.07 -5.12
N SER A 119 -11.24 16.35 -5.47
CA SER A 119 -12.35 17.26 -5.68
C SER A 119 -12.66 17.32 -7.19
N GLY A 120 -13.61 16.53 -7.67
CA GLY A 120 -14.04 16.56 -9.08
C GLY A 120 -14.57 15.24 -9.62
N LYS A 121 -14.73 15.15 -10.95
CA LYS A 121 -15.22 13.98 -11.71
C LYS A 121 -14.19 12.84 -11.77
N VAL A 122 -13.68 12.37 -10.63
CA VAL A 122 -12.83 11.18 -10.61
C VAL A 122 -13.69 9.95 -10.90
N PRO A 123 -13.32 9.03 -11.80
CA PRO A 123 -14.07 7.80 -12.03
C PRO A 123 -14.29 7.03 -10.72
N LEU A 124 -15.54 6.66 -10.41
CA LEU A 124 -15.93 6.02 -9.15
C LEU A 124 -15.09 4.77 -8.83
N ARG A 125 -14.68 4.01 -9.86
CA ARG A 125 -13.81 2.83 -9.72
C ARG A 125 -12.43 3.19 -9.18
N SER A 126 -11.81 4.27 -9.68
CA SER A 126 -10.50 4.74 -9.24
C SER A 126 -10.56 5.35 -7.83
N GLN A 127 -11.65 6.06 -7.50
CA GLN A 127 -11.88 6.56 -6.13
C GLN A 127 -11.97 5.41 -5.12
N LEU A 128 -12.76 4.37 -5.45
CA LEU A 128 -12.94 3.22 -4.56
C LEU A 128 -11.63 2.43 -4.39
N GLY A 129 -10.90 2.19 -5.49
CA GLY A 129 -9.59 1.54 -5.46
C GLY A 129 -8.61 2.27 -4.56
N ASN A 130 -8.42 3.58 -4.75
CA ASN A 130 -7.51 4.37 -3.92
C ASN A 130 -7.97 4.45 -2.46
N ARG A 131 -9.30 4.50 -2.19
CA ARG A 131 -9.81 4.49 -0.82
C ARG A 131 -9.49 3.17 -0.10
N ILE A 132 -9.62 2.05 -0.79
CA ILE A 132 -9.23 0.73 -0.26
C ILE A 132 -7.73 0.70 -0.02
N THR A 133 -6.92 1.07 -1.01
CA THR A 133 -5.45 1.06 -0.89
C THR A 133 -4.96 1.99 0.23
N ARG A 134 -5.58 3.16 0.42
CA ARG A 134 -5.26 4.09 1.53
C ARG A 134 -5.63 3.52 2.89
N LEU A 135 -6.78 2.87 3.01
CA LEU A 135 -7.15 2.18 4.24
C LEU A 135 -6.11 1.09 4.55
N VAL A 136 -5.84 0.23 3.58
CA VAL A 136 -4.85 -0.84 3.67
C VAL A 136 -3.47 -0.33 4.03
N TYR A 137 -3.03 0.76 3.40
CA TYR A 137 -1.76 1.41 3.69
C TYR A 137 -1.69 1.93 5.12
N ARG A 138 -2.73 2.66 5.56
CA ARG A 138 -2.81 3.20 6.92
C ARG A 138 -2.74 2.11 7.97
N VAL A 139 -3.47 1.05 7.69
CA VAL A 139 -3.63 -0.12 8.53
C VAL A 139 -2.32 -0.92 8.58
N SER A 140 -1.57 -1.03 7.47
CA SER A 140 -0.30 -1.78 7.41
C SER A 140 0.94 -1.02 7.91
N SER A 141 1.02 0.28 7.63
CA SER A 141 2.18 1.12 7.94
C SER A 141 2.05 1.92 9.25
N GLY A 142 0.83 2.14 9.75
CA GLY A 142 0.57 3.07 10.86
C GLY A 142 0.64 4.55 10.46
N ALA A 143 1.00 4.88 9.22
CA ALA A 143 1.05 6.23 8.68
C ALA A 143 -0.13 6.50 7.75
N SER A 144 -0.55 7.76 7.62
CA SER A 144 -1.60 8.14 6.67
C SER A 144 -1.01 8.91 5.50
N VAL A 145 -1.36 8.49 4.28
CA VAL A 145 -1.16 9.31 3.08
C VAL A 145 -2.47 9.54 2.34
N SER A 146 -2.54 10.64 1.61
CA SER A 146 -3.69 11.06 0.85
C SER A 146 -3.71 10.59 -0.59
N ASP A 147 -2.59 10.12 -1.13
CA ASP A 147 -2.60 9.42 -2.40
C ASP A 147 -1.52 8.36 -2.41
N THR A 148 -1.93 7.08 -2.33
CA THR A 148 -0.98 5.96 -2.40
C THR A 148 -0.52 5.66 -3.81
N GLN A 149 -1.19 6.22 -4.82
CA GLN A 149 -0.99 5.91 -6.23
C GLN A 149 -0.38 7.09 -7.00
N THR A 150 0.17 8.09 -6.31
CA THR A 150 0.86 9.19 -6.98
C THR A 150 2.23 8.77 -7.48
N GLY A 151 2.49 9.04 -8.76
CA GLY A 151 3.80 8.94 -9.40
C GLY A 151 4.63 10.23 -9.27
N LEU A 152 3.99 11.37 -8.95
CA LEU A 152 4.68 12.63 -8.69
C LEU A 152 5.22 12.66 -7.27
N ARG A 153 6.54 12.51 -7.14
CA ARG A 153 7.23 12.50 -5.85
C ARG A 153 8.48 13.34 -5.95
N ALA A 154 8.83 14.05 -4.89
CA ALA A 154 10.05 14.82 -4.82
C ALA A 154 10.83 14.51 -3.55
N PHE A 155 12.15 14.46 -3.66
CA PHE A 155 13.04 14.24 -2.51
C PHE A 155 14.44 14.75 -2.81
N HIS A 156 15.18 15.07 -1.75
CA HIS A 156 16.58 15.40 -1.87
C HIS A 156 17.42 14.14 -2.11
N THR A 157 18.51 14.29 -2.87
CA THR A 157 19.55 13.27 -3.11
C THR A 157 20.05 12.57 -1.82
N ALA A 158 19.98 13.23 -0.67
CA ALA A 158 20.26 12.64 0.65
C ALA A 158 19.43 11.39 0.98
N LEU A 159 18.24 11.21 0.37
CA LEU A 159 17.40 10.03 0.56
C LEU A 159 17.77 8.86 -0.39
N LEU A 160 18.63 9.07 -1.39
CA LEU A 160 18.98 8.05 -2.38
C LEU A 160 19.50 6.73 -1.78
N PRO A 161 20.41 6.73 -0.78
CA PRO A 161 20.87 5.48 -0.18
C PRO A 161 19.71 4.66 0.38
N ALA A 162 18.78 5.32 1.07
CA ALA A 162 17.62 4.67 1.65
C ALA A 162 16.63 4.16 0.58
N LEU A 163 16.41 4.93 -0.49
CA LEU A 163 15.47 4.58 -1.55
C LEU A 163 15.98 3.46 -2.47
N LEU A 164 17.29 3.37 -2.69
CA LEU A 164 17.91 2.35 -3.54
C LEU A 164 17.88 0.95 -2.90
N GLU A 165 17.92 0.87 -1.57
CA GLU A 165 17.83 -0.40 -0.82
C GLU A 165 16.43 -1.02 -0.81
N ILE A 166 15.40 -0.26 -1.17
CA ILE A 166 14.02 -0.73 -1.10
C ILE A 166 13.75 -1.73 -2.21
N GLU A 167 13.24 -2.92 -1.85
CA GLU A 167 12.89 -3.96 -2.81
C GLU A 167 11.77 -3.53 -3.77
N GLY A 168 11.72 -4.17 -4.95
CA GLY A 168 10.72 -3.92 -5.97
C GLY A 168 11.36 -3.61 -7.31
N GLU A 169 10.81 -4.18 -8.36
CA GLU A 169 11.31 -4.09 -9.73
C GLU A 169 10.26 -3.48 -10.67
N ARG A 170 8.98 -3.58 -10.32
CA ARG A 170 7.87 -2.98 -11.08
C ARG A 170 7.14 -1.94 -10.21
N TYR A 171 5.85 -1.74 -10.45
CA TYR A 171 5.02 -0.75 -9.76
C TYR A 171 4.98 -0.94 -8.23
N GLU A 172 5.22 -2.15 -7.72
CA GLU A 172 5.27 -2.40 -6.28
C GLU A 172 6.40 -1.64 -5.56
N TYR A 173 7.47 -1.25 -6.27
CA TYR A 173 8.55 -0.44 -5.71
C TYR A 173 8.00 0.86 -5.09
N GLU A 174 7.13 1.55 -5.81
CA GLU A 174 6.55 2.81 -5.37
C GLU A 174 5.73 2.65 -4.09
N MET A 175 5.03 1.54 -3.92
CA MET A 175 4.35 1.23 -2.66
C MET A 175 5.34 0.88 -1.56
N ASN A 176 6.36 0.07 -1.86
CA ASN A 176 7.37 -0.32 -0.88
C ASN A 176 8.11 0.92 -0.34
N VAL A 177 8.31 1.95 -1.15
CA VAL A 177 8.80 3.27 -0.70
C VAL A 177 7.88 3.82 0.39
N LEU A 178 6.58 3.94 0.11
CA LEU A 178 5.61 4.46 1.08
C LEU A 178 5.54 3.61 2.36
N LEU A 179 5.66 2.29 2.26
CA LEU A 179 5.64 1.38 3.42
C LEU A 179 6.94 1.42 4.24
N THR A 180 8.04 1.82 3.62
CA THR A 180 9.38 1.84 4.25
C THR A 180 9.68 3.19 4.88
N CYS A 181 9.22 4.30 4.31
CA CYS A 181 9.45 5.64 4.86
C CYS A 181 9.06 5.76 6.35
N PRO A 182 7.84 5.35 6.79
CA PRO A 182 7.48 5.38 8.21
C PRO A 182 8.38 4.52 9.10
N LYS A 183 8.83 3.35 8.60
CA LYS A 183 9.71 2.44 9.35
C LYS A 183 11.10 3.01 9.53
N ARG A 184 11.60 3.75 8.54
CA ARG A 184 12.89 4.44 8.56
C ARG A 184 12.79 5.86 9.15
N GLN A 185 11.64 6.23 9.71
CA GLN A 185 11.37 7.56 10.27
C GLN A 185 11.59 8.70 9.26
N ILE A 186 11.46 8.42 7.96
CA ILE A 186 11.52 9.42 6.89
C ILE A 186 10.16 10.12 6.84
N PRO A 187 10.06 11.43 7.16
CA PRO A 187 8.80 12.14 7.10
C PRO A 187 8.26 12.16 5.67
N MET A 188 6.95 12.03 5.53
CA MET A 188 6.26 12.22 4.26
C MET A 188 5.44 13.50 4.32
N ARG A 189 5.54 14.32 3.28
CA ARG A 189 4.82 15.59 3.14
C ARG A 189 3.96 15.55 1.89
N GLU A 190 2.82 16.22 1.92
CA GLU A 190 1.86 16.18 0.83
C GLU A 190 1.67 17.57 0.24
N VAL A 191 1.86 17.69 -1.07
CA VAL A 191 1.59 18.90 -1.84
C VAL A 191 0.36 18.63 -2.71
N PRO A 192 -0.72 19.40 -2.57
CA PRO A 192 -1.91 19.21 -3.42
C PRO A 192 -1.59 19.50 -4.88
N ILE A 193 -1.96 18.60 -5.80
CA ILE A 193 -1.73 18.75 -7.25
C ILE A 193 -3.03 18.69 -8.04
N GLU A 194 -2.99 19.26 -9.25
CA GLU A 194 -4.11 19.19 -10.18
C GLU A 194 -4.29 17.76 -10.71
N THR A 195 -5.51 17.44 -11.12
CA THR A 195 -5.80 16.12 -11.70
C THR A 195 -6.14 16.26 -13.17
N ILE A 196 -5.21 15.86 -14.04
CA ILE A 196 -5.42 15.83 -15.48
C ILE A 196 -5.92 14.42 -15.85
N TYR A 197 -7.15 14.35 -16.36
CA TYR A 197 -7.71 13.14 -16.96
C TYR A 197 -7.92 13.39 -18.45
N GLU A 198 -6.98 13.00 -19.30
CA GLU A 198 -7.21 12.99 -20.75
C GLU A 198 -7.68 11.60 -21.22
N ASN A 199 -8.77 11.61 -22.00
CA ASN A 199 -9.28 10.52 -22.84
C ASN A 199 -9.09 9.09 -22.31
N ASN A 200 -9.89 8.73 -21.29
CA ASN A 200 -10.22 7.33 -20.97
C ASN A 200 -9.05 6.40 -20.56
N ASN A 201 -7.95 6.92 -19.98
CA ASN A 201 -6.88 6.12 -19.38
C ASN A 201 -6.32 4.99 -20.29
N ALA A 202 -6.39 5.13 -21.61
CA ALA A 202 -6.02 4.05 -22.53
C ALA A 202 -4.51 3.71 -22.47
N CYS A 203 -3.68 4.66 -22.05
CA CYS A 203 -2.23 4.53 -22.00
C CYS A 203 -1.67 4.16 -20.62
N SER A 204 -2.49 4.07 -19.55
CA SER A 204 -1.97 3.60 -18.26
C SER A 204 -1.84 2.08 -18.28
N HIS A 205 -0.64 1.55 -18.50
CA HIS A 205 -0.31 0.13 -18.32
C HIS A 205 -0.43 -0.35 -16.86
N PHE A 206 -0.92 0.51 -15.96
CA PHE A 206 -1.15 0.22 -14.56
C PHE A 206 -2.41 -0.63 -14.35
N HIS A 207 -2.21 -1.91 -14.00
CA HIS A 207 -3.28 -2.82 -13.62
C HIS A 207 -3.42 -2.83 -12.09
N ALA A 208 -4.17 -1.86 -11.55
CA ALA A 208 -4.35 -1.58 -10.12
C ALA A 208 -4.51 -2.80 -9.19
N VAL A 209 -5.16 -3.87 -9.64
CA VAL A 209 -5.40 -5.09 -8.85
C VAL A 209 -4.22 -6.06 -8.89
N ARG A 210 -3.60 -6.26 -10.06
CA ARG A 210 -2.47 -7.18 -10.25
C ARG A 210 -1.19 -6.59 -9.65
N ASP A 211 -1.02 -5.28 -9.79
CA ASP A 211 0.21 -4.59 -9.37
C ASP A 211 0.23 -4.30 -7.87
N SER A 212 -0.94 -4.23 -7.22
CA SER A 212 -1.08 -4.16 -5.75
C SER A 212 -1.08 -5.54 -5.07
N PHE A 213 -0.85 -6.62 -5.82
CA PHE A 213 -1.03 -8.00 -5.34
C PHE A 213 -0.16 -8.33 -4.11
N ARG A 214 1.04 -7.75 -3.95
CA ARG A 214 1.87 -8.01 -2.76
C ARG A 214 1.24 -7.46 -1.46
N ILE A 215 0.58 -6.31 -1.54
CA ILE A 215 -0.15 -5.70 -0.42
C ILE A 215 -1.43 -6.48 -0.14
N TYR A 216 -2.18 -6.79 -1.21
CA TYR A 216 -3.36 -7.63 -1.10
C TYR A 216 -3.01 -9.02 -0.60
N ARG A 217 -1.84 -9.58 -0.92
CA ARG A 217 -1.42 -10.92 -0.52
C ARG A 217 -1.43 -11.06 0.99
N ASP A 218 -0.89 -10.11 1.74
CA ASP A 218 -0.80 -10.26 3.19
C ASP A 218 -2.18 -10.08 3.85
N ILE A 219 -3.05 -9.23 3.27
CA ILE A 219 -4.46 -9.11 3.66
C ILE A 219 -5.27 -10.35 3.25
N LEU A 220 -5.06 -10.89 2.06
CA LEU A 220 -5.72 -12.07 1.52
C LEU A 220 -5.28 -13.32 2.28
N LYS A 221 -4.01 -13.39 2.71
CA LYS A 221 -3.51 -14.43 3.61
C LYS A 221 -4.18 -14.33 4.98
N PHE A 222 -4.33 -13.13 5.53
CA PHE A 222 -5.07 -12.93 6.78
C PHE A 222 -6.57 -13.21 6.65
N ALA A 223 -7.20 -12.77 5.56
CA ALA A 223 -8.60 -13.04 5.26
C ALA A 223 -8.81 -14.54 5.06
N GLY A 224 -7.89 -15.21 4.36
CA GLY A 224 -7.86 -16.65 4.18
C GLY A 224 -7.68 -17.40 5.50
N SER A 225 -6.76 -16.99 6.38
CA SER A 225 -6.59 -17.63 7.69
C SER A 225 -7.82 -17.45 8.57
N SER A 226 -8.43 -16.26 8.55
CA SER A 226 -9.65 -15.96 9.28
C SER A 226 -10.84 -16.75 8.74
N PHE A 227 -10.92 -16.94 7.41
CA PHE A 227 -11.92 -17.77 6.77
C PHE A 227 -11.76 -19.25 7.12
N ILE A 228 -10.53 -19.77 7.15
CA ILE A 228 -10.23 -21.12 7.64
C ILE A 228 -10.63 -21.26 9.12
N GLY A 229 -10.33 -20.24 9.95
CA GLY A 229 -10.77 -20.19 11.34
C GLY A 229 -12.30 -20.26 11.46
N PHE A 230 -13.03 -19.51 10.65
CA PHE A 230 -14.49 -19.54 10.58
C PHE A 230 -15.03 -20.92 10.15
N LEU A 231 -14.46 -21.52 9.10
CA LEU A 231 -14.88 -22.86 8.65
C LEU A 231 -14.61 -23.92 9.73
N THR A 232 -13.48 -23.81 10.42
CA THR A 232 -13.11 -24.68 11.54
C THR A 232 -14.12 -24.54 12.68
N ASP A 233 -14.46 -23.31 13.07
CA ASP A 233 -15.47 -22.98 14.08
C ASP A 233 -16.83 -23.59 13.73
N TYR A 234 -17.31 -23.32 12.51
CA TYR A 234 -18.63 -23.76 12.05
C TYR A 234 -18.73 -25.30 11.98
N SER A 235 -17.68 -25.94 11.47
CA SER A 235 -17.65 -27.41 11.32
C SER A 235 -17.59 -28.10 12.68
N LEU A 236 -16.73 -27.65 13.59
CA LEU A 236 -16.63 -28.18 14.95
C LEU A 236 -17.91 -27.96 15.73
N TYR A 237 -18.49 -26.76 15.67
CA TYR A 237 -19.76 -26.47 16.33
C TYR A 237 -20.86 -27.43 15.85
N SER A 238 -20.98 -27.64 14.54
CA SER A 238 -22.00 -28.51 13.96
C SER A 238 -21.83 -29.98 14.38
N ILE A 239 -20.59 -30.47 14.41
CA ILE A 239 -20.28 -31.85 14.84
C ILE A 239 -20.53 -32.00 16.35
N LEU A 240 -20.08 -31.04 17.15
CA LEU A 240 -20.21 -31.11 18.61
C LEU A 240 -21.67 -31.05 19.02
N VAL A 241 -22.46 -30.12 18.49
CA VAL A 241 -23.89 -30.00 18.82
C VAL A 241 -24.68 -31.27 18.49
N THR A 242 -24.35 -31.93 17.37
CA THR A 242 -24.99 -33.20 16.98
C THR A 242 -24.54 -34.36 17.86
N ALA A 243 -23.25 -34.46 18.18
CA ALA A 243 -22.70 -35.50 19.06
C ALA A 243 -23.12 -35.34 20.53
N SER A 244 -23.24 -34.10 21.02
CA SER A 244 -23.66 -33.77 22.38
C SER A 244 -25.16 -33.54 22.53
N ALA A 245 -25.97 -33.84 21.50
CA ALA A 245 -27.42 -33.73 21.58
C ALA A 245 -28.07 -34.36 22.85
N PRO A 246 -27.56 -35.48 23.41
CA PRO A 246 -28.07 -36.05 24.66
C PRO A 246 -27.89 -35.16 25.91
N LEU A 247 -27.00 -34.16 25.86
CA LEU A 247 -26.72 -33.23 26.98
C LEU A 247 -27.75 -32.10 27.10
N GLY A 248 -28.79 -32.09 26.26
CA GLY A 248 -29.91 -31.15 26.34
C GLY A 248 -29.47 -29.69 26.24
N ALA A 249 -29.96 -28.84 27.13
CA ALA A 249 -29.71 -27.39 27.11
C ALA A 249 -28.22 -26.99 27.24
N VAL A 250 -27.36 -27.89 27.75
CA VAL A 250 -25.92 -27.62 27.94
C VAL A 250 -25.11 -27.89 26.66
N SER A 251 -25.65 -28.69 25.73
CA SER A 251 -25.00 -29.09 24.48
C SER A 251 -24.54 -27.90 23.63
N VAL A 252 -25.44 -26.95 23.39
CA VAL A 252 -25.20 -25.78 22.53
C VAL A 252 -24.13 -24.83 23.10
N PRO A 253 -24.21 -24.34 24.36
CA PRO A 253 -23.21 -23.44 24.90
C PRO A 253 -21.83 -24.11 25.02
N LEU A 254 -21.77 -25.38 25.44
CA LEU A 254 -20.51 -26.11 25.57
C LEU A 254 -19.82 -26.31 24.22
N SER A 255 -20.59 -26.70 23.20
CA SER A 255 -20.10 -26.88 21.82
C SER A 255 -19.56 -25.59 21.22
N ASN A 256 -20.25 -24.47 21.47
CA ASN A 256 -19.83 -23.16 20.98
C ASN A 256 -18.51 -22.70 21.64
N VAL A 257 -18.38 -22.84 22.96
CA VAL A 257 -17.14 -22.48 23.67
C VAL A 257 -15.97 -23.31 23.16
N PHE A 258 -16.16 -24.62 23.02
CA PHE A 258 -15.09 -25.51 22.57
C PHE A 258 -14.69 -25.24 21.12
N ALA A 259 -15.66 -25.09 20.21
CA ALA A 259 -15.40 -24.74 18.81
C ALA A 259 -14.62 -23.42 18.70
N ARG A 260 -14.97 -22.42 19.51
CA ARG A 260 -14.29 -21.11 19.56
C ARG A 260 -12.86 -21.18 20.06
N LEU A 261 -12.59 -22.00 21.08
CA LEU A 261 -11.24 -22.22 21.60
C LEU A 261 -10.34 -22.86 20.53
N VAL A 262 -10.85 -23.88 19.84
CA VAL A 262 -10.12 -24.61 18.81
C VAL A 262 -9.90 -23.74 17.58
N SER A 263 -10.94 -23.05 17.09
CA SER A 263 -10.86 -22.18 15.92
C SER A 263 -9.91 -20.99 16.14
N ALA A 264 -9.94 -20.38 17.33
CA ALA A 264 -9.01 -19.32 17.70
C ALA A 264 -7.56 -19.83 17.74
N SER A 265 -7.33 -21.04 18.24
CA SER A 265 -6.01 -21.67 18.29
C SER A 265 -5.47 -21.97 16.88
N VAL A 266 -6.31 -22.52 15.99
CA VAL A 266 -5.96 -22.77 14.59
C VAL A 266 -5.66 -21.47 13.85
N ASN A 267 -6.52 -20.46 14.00
CA ASN A 267 -6.32 -19.16 13.35
C ASN A 267 -5.02 -18.48 13.84
N TYR A 268 -4.70 -18.58 15.14
CA TYR A 268 -3.43 -18.10 15.68
C TYR A 268 -2.22 -18.83 15.09
N LEU A 269 -2.25 -20.16 14.99
CA LEU A 269 -1.15 -20.94 14.42
C LEU A 269 -0.90 -20.59 12.95
N ILE A 270 -1.96 -20.44 12.16
CA ILE A 270 -1.86 -20.05 10.75
C ILE A 270 -1.31 -18.62 10.65
N ASN A 271 -1.85 -17.67 11.42
CA ASN A 271 -1.39 -16.29 11.41
C ASN A 271 0.08 -16.16 11.82
N LYS A 272 0.51 -16.88 12.86
CA LYS A 272 1.90 -16.86 13.33
C LYS A 272 2.86 -17.44 12.30
N ARG A 273 2.51 -18.57 11.67
CA ARG A 273 3.39 -19.32 10.77
C ARG A 273 3.42 -18.78 9.35
N PHE A 274 2.27 -18.35 8.82
CA PHE A 274 2.10 -18.05 7.39
C PHE A 274 1.82 -16.58 7.07
N VAL A 275 1.23 -15.82 8.01
CA VAL A 275 0.85 -14.42 7.76
C VAL A 275 1.93 -13.46 8.28
N PHE A 276 2.34 -13.60 9.54
CA PHE A 276 3.23 -12.62 10.20
C PHE A 276 4.66 -13.11 10.46
N HIS A 277 4.98 -14.38 10.16
CA HIS A 277 6.33 -14.98 10.28
C HIS A 277 7.08 -14.60 11.59
N ASN A 278 6.38 -14.56 12.73
CA ASN A 278 6.91 -13.95 13.94
C ASN A 278 7.50 -14.98 14.93
N LYS A 279 8.77 -14.80 15.32
CA LYS A 279 9.51 -15.58 16.34
C LYS A 279 9.25 -15.11 17.80
N ALA A 280 8.06 -14.59 18.11
CA ALA A 280 7.72 -14.15 19.48
C ALA A 280 7.30 -15.32 20.40
N SER A 281 7.50 -15.15 21.71
CA SER A 281 7.13 -16.09 22.78
C SER A 281 5.65 -16.49 22.68
N VAL A 282 5.41 -17.80 22.53
CA VAL A 282 4.08 -18.40 22.27
C VAL A 282 3.06 -18.06 23.35
N MET A 283 3.49 -17.98 24.61
CA MET A 283 2.62 -17.85 25.77
C MET A 283 2.04 -16.44 25.92
N ARG A 284 2.86 -15.40 25.69
CA ARG A 284 2.43 -14.00 25.82
C ARG A 284 1.49 -13.59 24.70
N THR A 285 1.80 -13.95 23.45
CA THR A 285 0.95 -13.65 22.30
C THR A 285 -0.33 -14.49 22.31
N GLY A 286 -0.28 -15.73 22.81
CA GLY A 286 -1.47 -16.58 22.98
C GLY A 286 -2.48 -16.00 23.96
N MET A 287 -2.03 -15.49 25.12
CA MET A 287 -2.93 -14.89 26.12
C MET A 287 -3.60 -13.60 25.62
N GLN A 288 -2.87 -12.77 24.87
CA GLN A 288 -3.44 -11.57 24.24
C GLN A 288 -4.45 -11.91 23.15
N TYR A 289 -4.22 -13.00 22.41
CA TYR A 289 -5.16 -13.49 21.39
C TYR A 289 -6.44 -14.03 22.03
N PHE A 290 -6.31 -14.75 23.14
CA PHE A 290 -7.44 -15.26 23.92
C PHE A 290 -8.30 -14.13 24.47
N LEU A 291 -7.68 -13.12 25.08
CA LEU A 291 -8.36 -11.91 25.56
C LEU A 291 -9.07 -11.16 24.42
N LEU A 292 -8.41 -11.00 23.28
CA LEU A 292 -9.01 -10.39 22.10
C LEU A 292 -10.22 -11.18 21.60
N ALA A 293 -10.12 -12.51 21.51
CA ALA A 293 -11.21 -13.38 21.09
C ALA A 293 -12.41 -13.30 22.06
N ALA A 294 -12.15 -13.25 23.38
CA ALA A 294 -13.19 -13.08 24.39
C ALA A 294 -13.90 -11.71 24.28
N CYS A 295 -13.13 -10.63 24.07
CA CYS A 295 -13.68 -9.28 23.84
C CYS A 295 -14.53 -9.21 22.56
N ILE A 296 -14.06 -9.83 21.47
CA ILE A 296 -14.81 -9.89 20.22
C ILE A 296 -16.10 -10.68 20.41
N LEU A 297 -16.07 -11.81 21.12
CA LEU A 297 -17.27 -12.60 21.35
C LEU A 297 -18.32 -11.80 22.13
N CYS A 298 -17.93 -11.17 23.24
CA CYS A 298 -18.85 -10.36 24.04
C CYS A 298 -19.36 -9.14 23.24
N GLY A 299 -18.46 -8.44 22.55
CA GLY A 299 -18.81 -7.27 21.76
C GLY A 299 -19.72 -7.59 20.57
N ASN A 300 -19.53 -8.74 19.92
CA ASN A 300 -20.35 -9.17 18.79
C ASN A 300 -21.80 -9.42 19.25
N THR A 301 -21.98 -10.08 20.39
CA THR A 301 -23.31 -10.28 20.99
C THR A 301 -23.98 -8.95 21.34
N ILE A 302 -23.27 -8.03 22.00
CA ILE A 302 -23.81 -6.73 22.40
C ILE A 302 -24.18 -5.88 21.18
N LEU A 303 -23.32 -5.85 20.15
CA LEU A 303 -23.54 -5.01 18.97
C LEU A 303 -24.68 -5.54 18.09
N ILE A 304 -24.83 -6.86 17.95
CA ILE A 304 -25.98 -7.44 17.25
C ILE A 304 -27.28 -7.10 17.99
N ASP A 305 -27.30 -7.26 19.31
CA ASP A 305 -28.47 -6.95 20.13
C ASP A 305 -28.88 -5.48 19.99
N PHE A 306 -27.90 -4.57 20.09
CA PHE A 306 -28.14 -3.14 19.89
C PHE A 306 -28.66 -2.80 18.48
N LEU A 307 -28.07 -3.40 17.43
CA LEU A 307 -28.49 -3.14 16.05
C LEU A 307 -29.88 -3.68 15.75
N VAL A 308 -30.21 -4.88 16.23
CA VAL A 308 -31.49 -5.55 15.94
C VAL A 308 -32.60 -5.03 16.84
N ASN A 309 -32.38 -4.94 18.15
CA ASN A 309 -33.41 -4.57 19.12
C ASN A 309 -33.43 -3.07 19.42
N GLY A 310 -32.28 -2.38 19.38
CA GLY A 310 -32.20 -0.94 19.62
C GLY A 310 -32.49 -0.09 18.38
N LEU A 311 -31.94 -0.48 17.22
CA LEU A 311 -32.04 0.28 15.96
C LEU A 311 -32.96 -0.37 14.91
N SER A 312 -33.59 -1.49 15.24
CA SER A 312 -34.51 -2.23 14.35
C SER A 312 -33.90 -2.60 12.99
N VAL A 313 -32.57 -2.77 12.94
CA VAL A 313 -31.86 -3.16 11.72
C VAL A 313 -32.16 -4.62 11.42
N ASN A 314 -32.30 -4.95 10.13
CA ASN A 314 -32.48 -6.32 9.68
C ASN A 314 -31.38 -7.23 10.26
N LYS A 315 -31.77 -8.35 10.90
CA LYS A 315 -30.87 -9.30 11.57
C LYS A 315 -29.70 -9.80 10.71
N PHE A 316 -29.91 -9.97 9.41
CA PHE A 316 -28.85 -10.40 8.48
C PHE A 316 -27.86 -9.26 8.20
N ALA A 317 -28.36 -8.03 8.03
CA ALA A 317 -27.52 -6.85 7.86
C ALA A 317 -26.74 -6.51 9.13
N ALA A 318 -27.39 -6.60 10.31
CA ALA A 318 -26.76 -6.41 11.61
C ALA A 318 -25.61 -7.40 11.85
N LYS A 319 -25.82 -8.68 11.46
CA LYS A 319 -24.77 -9.71 11.54
C LYS A 319 -23.57 -9.36 10.65
N LEU A 320 -23.82 -8.97 9.39
CA LEU A 320 -22.76 -8.62 8.45
C LEU A 320 -21.94 -7.41 8.94
N VAL A 321 -22.60 -6.33 9.38
CA VAL A 321 -21.95 -5.13 9.89
C VAL A 321 -21.09 -5.45 11.12
N THR A 322 -21.62 -6.28 12.03
CA THR A 322 -20.91 -6.67 13.26
C THR A 322 -19.66 -7.49 12.94
N GLU A 323 -19.77 -8.47 12.04
CA GLU A 323 -18.62 -9.29 11.62
C GLU A 323 -17.52 -8.45 10.98
N VAL A 324 -17.86 -7.53 10.06
CA VAL A 324 -16.88 -6.63 9.42
C VAL A 324 -16.21 -5.72 10.45
N THR A 325 -16.98 -5.20 11.40
CA THR A 325 -16.48 -4.31 12.46
C THR A 325 -15.47 -5.04 13.34
N PHE A 326 -15.84 -6.20 13.89
CA PHE A 326 -14.95 -6.94 14.80
C PHE A 326 -13.77 -7.61 14.07
N PHE A 327 -13.93 -8.00 12.80
CA PHE A 327 -12.81 -8.43 11.97
C PHE A 327 -11.76 -7.31 11.85
N THR A 328 -12.21 -6.08 11.56
CA THR A 328 -11.32 -4.91 11.42
C THR A 328 -10.64 -4.57 12.74
N LEU A 329 -11.39 -4.53 13.85
CA LEU A 329 -10.84 -4.28 15.19
C LEU A 329 -9.84 -5.37 15.61
N SER A 330 -10.17 -6.64 15.35
CA SER A 330 -9.31 -7.79 15.63
C SER A 330 -7.98 -7.68 14.90
N TRP A 331 -8.02 -7.36 13.60
CA TRP A 331 -6.82 -7.19 12.79
C TRP A 331 -5.95 -6.04 13.32
N VAL A 332 -6.54 -4.87 13.62
CA VAL A 332 -5.81 -3.70 14.13
C VAL A 332 -5.13 -4.02 15.46
N PHE A 333 -5.85 -4.66 16.38
CA PHE A 333 -5.29 -5.03 17.68
C PHE A 333 -4.16 -6.06 17.55
N GLN A 334 -4.34 -7.09 16.73
CA GLN A 334 -3.31 -8.10 16.48
C GLN A 334 -2.04 -7.46 15.91
N ARG A 335 -2.19 -6.59 14.90
CA ARG A 335 -1.06 -5.96 14.22
C ARG A 335 -0.29 -5.02 15.13
N PHE A 336 -0.96 -4.08 15.80
CA PHE A 336 -0.30 -3.01 16.53
C PHE A 336 -0.01 -3.34 18.00
N VAL A 337 -0.85 -4.15 18.66
CA VAL A 337 -0.73 -4.42 20.11
C VAL A 337 -0.04 -5.76 20.37
N ILE A 338 -0.42 -6.80 19.64
CA ILE A 338 0.12 -8.17 19.86
C ILE A 338 1.46 -8.34 19.14
N PHE A 339 1.55 -7.92 17.88
CA PHE A 339 2.74 -8.12 17.05
C PHE A 339 3.56 -6.86 16.80
N GLY A 340 3.07 -5.66 17.16
CA GLY A 340 3.72 -4.38 16.90
C GLY A 340 4.88 -4.03 17.83
N ARG A 341 5.26 -4.92 18.77
CA ARG A 341 6.18 -4.58 19.87
C ARG A 341 7.65 -4.93 19.64
N LYS A 342 8.01 -5.60 18.53
CA LYS A 342 9.38 -6.13 18.33
C LYS A 342 10.34 -5.25 17.53
N GLU A 343 9.92 -4.11 16.99
CA GLU A 343 10.83 -3.21 16.27
C GLU A 343 11.61 -2.25 17.19
N ARG A 344 11.31 -2.17 18.50
CA ARG A 344 12.08 -1.34 19.45
C ARG A 344 13.27 -2.05 20.13
N GLU A 345 13.47 -3.34 19.89
CA GLU A 345 14.55 -4.12 20.53
C GLU A 345 15.71 -4.45 19.57
N HIS A 346 15.75 -3.88 18.36
CA HIS A 346 16.92 -3.97 17.45
C HIS A 346 17.64 -2.63 17.25
N GLU A 347 17.33 -1.60 18.05
CA GLU A 347 18.07 -0.32 18.10
C GLU A 347 19.12 -0.27 19.23
N GLN A 348 19.43 -1.42 19.85
CA GLN A 348 20.54 -1.53 20.82
C GLN A 348 21.39 -2.76 20.54
N ILE A 349 22.03 -2.82 19.36
CA ILE A 349 23.36 -3.45 19.17
C ILE A 349 24.12 -2.61 18.16
#